data_AF-A0A3N5T338-F1
#
_entry.id   AF-A0A3N5T338-F1
#
_cell.length_a   1.000
_cell.length_b   1.000
_cell.length_c   1.000
_cell.angle_alpha   90.00
_cell.angle_beta   90.00
_cell.angle_gamma   90.00
#
_symmetry.space_group_name_H-M   'P 1'
#
loop_
_entity.id
_entity.type
_entity.pdbx_description
1 polymer ?
#
loop_
_entity_poly.entity_id
_entity_poly.type
_entity_poly.pdbx_seq_one_letter_code
_entity_poly.pdbx_strand_id
1 'polypeptide(L)'
;MSLALNKPKLDNLAGDIWKSAERLRGKFKAYEYQGVILPIIVIRRLECVLLAWREAKRAEVLAKRPRRTDKELAQLVKELELNLQQSPFSNKTKWTLRKVYEEDHTLLEENFRAYINGFSKNVDDIIEHFNYRATIGTMVKNNRLAPILNQYKELELGPDQLSGLEMGYIYEEILRRFSELSGEEAGEHFTPREVIRLMVELLEIPIPERHVSIYDPACGTGGMLSVAKEHLLDRAATPAQRNNVEKFVTVHGHVRHYANRKQEHFLCASINGANEILNIRVVSIGLIDRTPVHPREVFADALSDRASAIIVAHNHPTGSLEPSATDVEVTGQLKSAGSVVGIALLDHIIFNQKGYYSFLENGLM
;
A
#
# COMPACT_ATOMS: atom_id res chain seq x y z
N MET A 1 -4.28 -8.68 -26.05
CA MET A 1 -5.17 -9.69 -25.43
C MET A 1 -5.74 -9.04 -24.19
N SER A 2 -7.06 -8.92 -24.08
CA SER A 2 -7.66 -8.40 -22.85
C SER A 2 -7.25 -9.34 -21.71
N LEU A 3 -6.62 -8.79 -20.67
CA LEU A 3 -6.43 -9.48 -19.39
C LEU A 3 -7.81 -9.58 -18.74
N ALA A 4 -8.66 -10.47 -19.26
CA ALA A 4 -9.92 -10.80 -18.62
C ALA A 4 -9.57 -11.54 -17.31
N LEU A 5 -9.69 -10.83 -16.19
CA LEU A 5 -9.50 -11.39 -14.86
C LEU A 5 -10.45 -12.58 -14.68
N ASN A 6 -9.91 -13.74 -14.29
CA ASN A 6 -10.72 -14.90 -13.95
C ASN A 6 -11.28 -14.74 -12.54
N LYS A 7 -12.31 -13.90 -12.39
CA LYS A 7 -12.88 -13.54 -11.07
C LYS A 7 -13.30 -14.75 -10.23
N PRO A 8 -13.99 -15.77 -10.77
CA PRO A 8 -14.31 -16.95 -9.97
C PRO A 8 -13.08 -17.63 -9.35
N LYS A 9 -11.96 -17.69 -10.07
CA LYS A 9 -10.69 -18.20 -9.54
C LYS A 9 -10.17 -17.32 -8.40
N LEU A 10 -10.22 -16.00 -8.56
CA LEU A 10 -9.71 -15.05 -7.57
C LEU A 10 -10.59 -14.98 -6.32
N ASP A 11 -11.91 -14.98 -6.47
CA ASP A 11 -12.88 -14.99 -5.37
C ASP A 11 -12.78 -16.29 -4.57
N ASN A 12 -12.57 -17.42 -5.24
CA ASN A 12 -12.32 -18.71 -4.58
C ASN A 12 -11.02 -18.68 -3.77
N LEU A 13 -9.95 -18.12 -4.34
CA LEU A 13 -8.67 -18.01 -3.66
C LEU A 13 -8.75 -17.05 -2.46
N ALA A 14 -9.42 -15.91 -2.60
CA ALA A 14 -9.72 -15.01 -1.49
C ALA A 14 -10.60 -15.70 -0.43
N GLY A 15 -11.56 -16.53 -0.85
CA GLY A 15 -12.35 -17.42 0.01
C GLY A 15 -11.48 -18.39 0.80
N ASP A 16 -10.52 -19.04 0.14
CA ASP A 16 -9.62 -19.98 0.80
C ASP A 16 -8.70 -19.27 1.79
N ILE A 17 -8.12 -18.12 1.42
CA ILE A 17 -7.35 -17.27 2.33
C ILE A 17 -8.21 -16.86 3.53
N TRP A 18 -9.47 -16.47 3.31
CA TRP A 18 -10.39 -16.07 4.36
C TRP A 18 -10.70 -17.17 5.38
N LYS A 19 -10.72 -18.45 4.97
CA LYS A 19 -10.83 -19.58 5.91
C LYS A 19 -9.73 -19.57 6.99
N SER A 20 -8.57 -18.97 6.72
CA SER A 20 -7.55 -18.75 7.76
C SER A 20 -8.03 -17.80 8.86
N ALA A 21 -8.71 -16.72 8.50
CA ALA A 21 -9.23 -15.74 9.45
C ALA A 21 -10.29 -16.39 10.35
N GLU A 22 -11.13 -17.25 9.80
CA GLU A 22 -12.12 -18.00 10.58
C GLU A 22 -11.48 -18.92 11.63
N ARG A 23 -10.30 -19.48 11.34
CA ARG A 23 -9.54 -20.29 12.32
C ARG A 23 -9.04 -19.45 13.50
N LEU A 24 -8.96 -18.14 13.38
CA LEU A 24 -8.56 -17.26 14.49
C LEU A 24 -9.73 -16.98 15.45
N ARG A 25 -10.97 -17.31 15.05
CA ARG A 25 -12.18 -17.08 15.84
C ARG A 25 -12.09 -17.68 17.24
N GLY A 26 -12.52 -16.89 18.21
CA GLY A 26 -12.54 -17.25 19.64
C GLY A 26 -11.18 -17.20 20.35
N LYS A 27 -10.07 -17.06 19.61
CA LYS A 27 -8.72 -16.86 20.19
C LYS A 27 -8.18 -15.45 19.92
N PHE A 28 -8.67 -14.80 18.89
CA PHE A 28 -8.40 -13.41 18.53
C PHE A 28 -9.74 -12.66 18.43
N LYS A 29 -9.71 -11.34 18.62
CA LYS A 29 -10.82 -10.46 18.28
C LYS A 29 -10.85 -10.20 16.77
N ALA A 30 -12.02 -9.88 16.22
CA ALA A 30 -12.21 -9.73 14.77
C ALA A 30 -11.24 -8.70 14.14
N TYR A 31 -11.02 -7.56 14.80
CA TYR A 31 -10.09 -6.53 14.34
C TYR A 31 -8.61 -6.96 14.39
N GLU A 32 -8.26 -8.03 15.12
CA GLU A 32 -6.89 -8.55 15.20
C GLU A 32 -6.58 -9.53 14.06
N TYR A 33 -7.61 -10.05 13.37
CA TYR A 33 -7.41 -11.03 12.30
C TYR A 33 -6.58 -10.45 11.15
N GLN A 34 -6.82 -9.19 10.78
CA GLN A 34 -6.07 -8.50 9.72
C GLN A 34 -4.56 -8.50 9.99
N GLY A 35 -4.15 -8.31 11.25
CA GLY A 35 -2.74 -8.28 11.66
C GLY A 35 -2.07 -9.65 11.61
N VAL A 36 -2.85 -10.73 11.53
CA VAL A 36 -2.35 -12.10 11.34
C VAL A 36 -2.30 -12.45 9.85
N ILE A 37 -3.35 -12.10 9.10
CA ILE A 37 -3.60 -12.61 7.74
C ILE A 37 -2.91 -11.78 6.66
N LEU A 38 -2.95 -10.45 6.73
CA LEU A 38 -2.31 -9.60 5.71
C LEU A 38 -0.79 -9.83 5.62
N PRO A 39 -0.05 -9.90 6.75
CA PRO A 39 1.40 -10.03 6.66
C PRO A 39 1.83 -11.40 6.12
N ILE A 40 1.14 -12.48 6.49
CA ILE A 40 1.51 -13.83 6.01
C ILE A 40 1.28 -13.99 4.50
N ILE A 41 0.24 -13.33 3.95
CA ILE A 41 0.00 -13.28 2.50
C ILE A 41 1.16 -12.57 1.80
N VAL A 42 1.57 -11.39 2.30
CA VAL A 42 2.69 -10.62 1.74
C VAL A 42 3.99 -11.41 1.81
N ILE A 43 4.30 -12.00 2.98
CA ILE A 43 5.48 -12.83 3.20
C ILE A 43 5.49 -14.02 2.23
N ARG A 44 4.34 -14.67 2.01
CA ARG A 44 4.24 -15.79 1.07
C ARG A 44 4.42 -15.33 -0.38
N ARG A 45 3.86 -14.19 -0.79
CA ARG A 45 4.08 -13.59 -2.11
C ARG A 45 5.57 -13.32 -2.35
N LEU A 46 6.23 -12.69 -1.38
CA LEU A 46 7.67 -12.40 -1.43
C LEU A 46 8.50 -13.68 -1.52
N GLU A 47 8.14 -14.71 -0.75
CA GLU A 47 8.79 -16.02 -0.84
C GLU A 47 8.66 -16.63 -2.24
N CYS A 48 7.46 -16.67 -2.82
CA CYS A 48 7.25 -17.22 -4.16
C CYS A 48 8.05 -16.47 -5.22
N VAL A 49 8.09 -15.13 -5.15
CA VAL A 49 8.92 -14.30 -6.05
C VAL A 49 10.41 -14.63 -5.88
N LEU A 50 10.88 -14.80 -4.64
CA LEU A 50 12.28 -15.14 -4.36
C LEU A 50 12.64 -16.56 -4.83
N LEU A 51 11.73 -17.53 -4.70
CA LEU A 51 11.92 -18.89 -5.21
C LEU A 51 12.01 -18.91 -6.74
N ALA A 52 11.09 -18.21 -7.44
CA ALA A 52 11.13 -18.08 -8.89
C ALA A 52 12.44 -17.40 -9.36
N TRP A 53 12.88 -16.36 -8.65
CA TRP A 53 14.16 -15.70 -8.94
C TRP A 53 15.35 -16.65 -8.78
N ARG A 54 15.38 -17.45 -7.70
CA ARG A 54 16.44 -18.44 -7.46
C ARG A 54 16.48 -19.49 -8.57
N GLU A 55 15.33 -19.97 -9.03
CA GLU A 55 15.24 -20.95 -10.12
C GLU A 55 15.70 -20.35 -11.46
N ALA A 56 15.25 -19.14 -11.79
CA ALA A 56 15.69 -18.44 -13.00
C ALA A 56 17.21 -18.20 -13.01
N LYS A 57 17.79 -17.78 -11.88
CA LYS A 57 19.24 -17.59 -11.75
C LYS A 57 20.02 -18.89 -11.76
N ARG A 58 19.46 -19.96 -11.16
CA ARG A 58 20.04 -21.30 -11.25
C ARG A 58 20.16 -21.75 -12.71
N ALA A 59 19.11 -21.55 -13.51
CA ALA A 59 19.12 -21.88 -14.93
C ALA A 59 20.15 -21.04 -15.72
N GLU A 60 20.24 -19.73 -15.45
CA GLU A 60 21.22 -18.84 -16.09
C GLU A 60 22.68 -19.24 -15.77
N VAL A 61 22.97 -19.54 -14.51
CA VAL A 61 24.30 -19.98 -14.08
C VAL A 61 24.65 -21.33 -14.71
N LEU A 62 23.71 -22.26 -14.76
CA LEU A 62 23.93 -23.58 -15.36
C LEU A 62 24.21 -23.47 -16.87
N ALA A 63 23.49 -22.60 -17.58
CA ALA A 63 23.72 -22.33 -19.00
C ALA A 63 25.12 -21.77 -19.27
N LYS A 64 25.63 -20.90 -18.39
CA LYS A 64 26.98 -20.31 -18.49
C LYS A 64 28.09 -21.26 -17.99
N ARG A 65 27.78 -22.16 -17.06
CA ARG A 65 28.76 -23.04 -16.38
C ARG A 65 28.17 -24.45 -16.14
N PRO A 66 28.15 -25.33 -17.16
CA PRO A 66 27.47 -26.62 -17.11
C PRO A 66 28.13 -27.70 -16.24
N ARG A 67 29.31 -27.46 -15.65
CA ARG A 67 30.10 -28.46 -14.89
C ARG A 67 30.04 -28.30 -13.35
N ARG A 68 29.08 -27.56 -12.80
CA ARG A 68 28.97 -27.38 -11.34
C ARG A 68 28.04 -28.40 -10.69
N THR A 69 28.38 -28.79 -9.47
CA THR A 69 27.51 -29.61 -8.62
C THR A 69 26.33 -28.79 -8.08
N ASP A 70 25.24 -29.45 -7.70
CA ASP A 70 24.05 -28.79 -7.16
C ASP A 70 24.34 -27.95 -5.89
N LYS A 71 25.28 -28.40 -5.06
CA LYS A 71 25.72 -27.66 -3.86
C LYS A 71 26.43 -26.35 -4.21
N GLU A 72 27.35 -26.39 -5.16
CA GLU A 72 28.08 -25.20 -5.61
C GLU A 72 27.16 -24.20 -6.33
N LEU A 73 26.16 -24.73 -7.04
CA LEU A 73 25.16 -23.93 -7.73
C LEU A 73 24.24 -23.22 -6.73
N ALA A 74 23.75 -23.93 -5.71
CA ALA A 74 22.93 -23.35 -4.64
C ALA A 74 23.71 -22.27 -3.84
N GLN A 75 25.00 -22.51 -3.57
CA GLN A 75 25.85 -21.55 -2.88
C GLN A 75 26.06 -20.28 -3.71
N LEU A 76 26.35 -20.41 -5.01
CA LEU A 76 26.53 -19.25 -5.88
C LEU A 76 25.25 -18.44 -6.04
N VAL A 77 24.10 -19.10 -6.25
CA VAL A 77 22.80 -18.41 -6.32
C VAL A 77 22.53 -17.65 -5.02
N LYS A 78 22.91 -18.21 -3.87
CA LYS A 78 22.75 -17.54 -2.58
C LYS A 78 23.63 -16.29 -2.45
N GLU A 79 24.87 -16.35 -2.93
CA GLU A 79 25.76 -15.18 -2.94
C GLU A 79 25.23 -14.07 -3.85
N LEU A 80 24.65 -14.44 -5.00
CA LEU A 80 24.01 -13.49 -5.91
C LEU A 80 22.71 -12.91 -5.32
N GLU A 81 21.93 -13.71 -4.58
CA GLU A 81 20.73 -13.26 -3.89
C GLU A 81 21.06 -12.18 -2.85
N LEU A 82 22.15 -12.36 -2.09
CA LEU A 82 22.59 -11.42 -1.06
C LEU A 82 23.18 -10.13 -1.65
N ASN A 83 23.46 -10.10 -2.96
CA ASN A 83 23.91 -8.90 -3.63
C ASN A 83 22.70 -8.04 -4.04
N LEU A 84 22.53 -6.91 -3.34
CA LEU A 84 21.43 -5.97 -3.56
C LEU A 84 21.40 -5.35 -4.97
N GLN A 85 22.48 -5.43 -5.75
CA GLN A 85 22.46 -5.00 -7.16
C GLN A 85 21.86 -6.05 -8.11
N GLN A 86 21.73 -7.31 -7.68
CA GLN A 86 21.21 -8.39 -8.52
C GLN A 86 19.82 -8.88 -8.10
N SER A 87 19.46 -8.74 -6.83
CA SER A 87 18.14 -9.09 -6.32
C SER A 87 17.47 -7.89 -5.64
N PRO A 88 16.20 -7.60 -5.92
CA PRO A 88 15.47 -6.50 -5.28
C PRO A 88 15.30 -6.69 -3.76
N PHE A 89 15.27 -7.94 -3.30
CA PHE A 89 15.28 -8.30 -1.89
C PHE A 89 15.89 -9.70 -1.70
N SER A 90 16.26 -10.05 -0.48
CA SER A 90 16.93 -11.32 -0.18
C SER A 90 16.46 -11.90 1.15
N ASN A 91 16.76 -13.16 1.40
CA ASN A 91 16.66 -13.74 2.73
C ASN A 91 17.98 -14.47 3.04
N LYS A 92 18.71 -14.13 4.10
CA LYS A 92 20.00 -14.77 4.44
C LYS A 92 19.87 -16.25 4.84
N THR A 93 18.69 -16.68 5.25
CA THR A 93 18.47 -18.06 5.69
C THR A 93 18.17 -19.00 4.51
N LYS A 94 18.19 -20.31 4.79
CA LYS A 94 17.75 -21.35 3.84
C LYS A 94 16.31 -21.80 4.10
N TRP A 95 15.62 -21.09 5.00
CA TRP A 95 14.26 -21.38 5.38
C TRP A 95 13.29 -21.03 4.26
N THR A 96 12.25 -21.85 4.18
CA THR A 96 11.01 -21.56 3.45
C THR A 96 9.84 -21.88 4.38
N LEU A 97 8.66 -21.32 4.16
CA LEU A 97 7.46 -21.63 4.93
C LEU A 97 7.20 -23.14 4.98
N ARG A 98 7.42 -23.84 3.87
CA ARG A 98 7.33 -25.30 3.80
C ARG A 98 8.33 -25.98 4.73
N LYS A 99 9.62 -25.63 4.65
CA LYS A 99 10.65 -26.19 5.54
C LYS A 99 10.42 -25.86 7.01
N VAL A 100 10.06 -24.62 7.32
CA VAL A 100 9.75 -24.20 8.70
C VAL A 100 8.64 -25.07 9.27
N TYR A 101 7.62 -25.39 8.48
CA TYR A 101 6.50 -26.24 8.91
C TYR A 101 6.86 -27.73 8.98
N GLU A 102 7.65 -28.26 8.04
CA GLU A 102 7.94 -29.70 7.94
C GLU A 102 9.03 -30.21 8.89
N GLU A 103 9.88 -29.31 9.39
CA GLU A 103 10.88 -29.62 10.42
C GLU A 103 10.22 -29.89 11.79
N ASP A 104 11.03 -29.88 12.84
CA ASP A 104 10.55 -30.10 14.20
C ASP A 104 9.56 -29.00 14.65
N HIS A 105 8.32 -29.41 14.93
CA HIS A 105 7.26 -28.54 15.44
C HIS A 105 7.58 -27.91 16.80
N THR A 106 8.47 -28.52 17.60
CA THR A 106 8.93 -27.93 18.87
C THR A 106 9.78 -26.68 18.65
N LEU A 107 10.45 -26.58 17.50
CA LEU A 107 11.27 -25.45 17.08
C LEU A 107 10.54 -24.52 16.10
N LEU A 108 9.23 -24.72 15.89
CA LEU A 108 8.46 -24.00 14.87
C LEU A 108 8.53 -22.48 15.05
N GLU A 109 8.38 -21.98 16.27
CA GLU A 109 8.47 -20.54 16.55
C GLU A 109 9.87 -20.02 16.25
N GLU A 110 10.91 -20.70 16.72
CA GLU A 110 12.31 -20.30 16.53
C GLU A 110 12.67 -20.28 15.04
N ASN A 111 12.36 -21.35 14.32
CA ASN A 111 12.59 -21.47 12.89
C ASN A 111 11.82 -20.41 12.10
N PHE A 112 10.56 -20.13 12.47
CA PHE A 112 9.78 -19.09 11.83
C PHE A 112 10.33 -17.69 12.10
N ARG A 113 10.73 -17.40 13.34
CA ARG A 113 11.39 -16.13 13.67
C ARG A 113 12.72 -15.97 12.93
N ALA A 114 13.51 -17.03 12.80
CA ALA A 114 14.75 -17.02 12.04
C ALA A 114 14.49 -16.73 10.55
N TYR A 115 13.45 -17.36 9.97
CA TYR A 115 13.01 -17.10 8.61
C TYR A 115 12.62 -15.63 8.39
N ILE A 116 11.80 -15.07 9.30
CA ILE A 116 11.33 -13.68 9.25
C ILE A 116 12.49 -12.69 9.43
N ASN A 117 13.37 -12.91 10.41
CA ASN A 117 14.57 -12.09 10.64
C ASN A 117 15.66 -12.32 9.57
N GLY A 118 15.40 -13.22 8.63
CA GLY A 118 16.25 -13.56 7.51
C GLY A 118 16.22 -12.54 6.39
N PHE A 119 15.14 -11.79 6.25
CA PHE A 119 14.90 -10.92 5.11
C PHE A 119 15.81 -9.67 5.09
N SER A 120 16.02 -9.11 3.88
CA SER A 120 16.73 -7.85 3.68
C SER A 120 15.98 -6.65 4.28
N LYS A 121 16.72 -5.56 4.53
CA LYS A 121 16.21 -4.37 5.23
C LYS A 121 14.87 -3.85 4.70
N ASN A 122 14.70 -3.73 3.38
CA ASN A 122 13.45 -3.29 2.77
C ASN A 122 12.23 -4.17 3.12
N VAL A 123 12.41 -5.50 3.20
CA VAL A 123 11.34 -6.42 3.60
C VAL A 123 11.20 -6.46 5.11
N ASP A 124 12.30 -6.32 5.85
CA ASP A 124 12.26 -6.20 7.31
C ASP A 124 11.45 -4.99 7.76
N ASP A 125 11.65 -3.84 7.09
CA ASP A 125 10.88 -2.62 7.29
C ASP A 125 9.38 -2.92 7.06
N ILE A 126 9.00 -3.63 5.99
CA ILE A 126 7.59 -4.03 5.75
C ILE A 126 7.04 -4.87 6.90
N ILE A 127 7.82 -5.85 7.40
CA ILE A 127 7.40 -6.75 8.48
C ILE A 127 7.23 -5.99 9.81
N GLU A 128 8.09 -5.01 10.07
CA GLU A 128 7.98 -4.08 11.19
C GLU A 128 6.76 -3.15 11.03
N HIS A 129 6.48 -2.71 9.80
CA HIS A 129 5.25 -2.02 9.42
C HIS A 129 3.99 -2.86 9.56
N PHE A 130 4.07 -4.16 9.82
CA PHE A 130 2.91 -4.95 10.22
C PHE A 130 2.89 -5.26 11.72
N ASN A 131 3.91 -4.86 12.47
CA ASN A 131 4.17 -5.31 13.84
C ASN A 131 4.11 -6.85 13.96
N TYR A 132 4.54 -7.56 12.92
CA TYR A 132 4.24 -8.99 12.80
C TYR A 132 4.99 -9.83 13.83
N ARG A 133 6.15 -9.36 14.31
CA ARG A 133 6.93 -10.02 15.37
C ARG A 133 6.18 -10.17 16.69
N ALA A 134 5.38 -9.16 17.04
CA ALA A 134 4.50 -9.21 18.20
C ALA A 134 3.35 -10.18 17.94
N THR A 135 2.73 -10.10 16.76
CA THR A 135 1.65 -11.01 16.34
C THR A 135 2.07 -12.48 16.39
N ILE A 136 3.32 -12.81 16.03
CA ILE A 136 3.86 -14.17 16.15
C ILE A 136 3.78 -14.68 17.61
N GLY A 137 4.16 -13.86 18.58
CA GLY A 137 4.06 -14.23 20.00
C GLY A 137 2.61 -14.51 20.41
N THR A 138 1.67 -13.68 19.97
CA THR A 138 0.23 -13.89 20.20
C THR A 138 -0.28 -15.16 19.53
N MET A 139 0.16 -15.45 18.30
CA MET A 139 -0.20 -16.68 17.57
C MET A 139 0.31 -17.94 18.27
N VAL A 140 1.53 -17.91 18.82
CA VAL A 140 2.08 -19.04 19.59
C VAL A 140 1.30 -19.24 20.88
N LYS A 141 1.09 -18.18 21.66
CA LYS A 141 0.31 -18.22 22.91
C LYS A 141 -1.10 -18.81 22.70
N ASN A 142 -1.70 -18.50 21.55
CA ASN A 142 -3.04 -18.95 21.19
C ASN A 142 -3.08 -20.29 20.41
N ASN A 143 -1.94 -20.98 20.23
CA ASN A 143 -1.81 -22.22 19.45
C ASN A 143 -2.34 -22.09 18.00
N ARG A 144 -2.13 -20.92 17.38
CA ARG A 144 -2.57 -20.61 16.01
C ARG A 144 -1.43 -20.53 14.98
N LEU A 145 -0.16 -20.48 15.41
CA LEU A 145 0.96 -20.39 14.47
C LEU A 145 1.00 -21.58 13.48
N ALA A 146 1.04 -22.82 13.97
CA ALA A 146 1.11 -24.00 13.10
C ALA A 146 -0.09 -24.12 12.13
N PRO A 147 -1.36 -23.96 12.56
CA PRO A 147 -2.50 -23.97 11.66
C PRO A 147 -2.45 -22.91 10.54
N ILE A 148 -1.90 -21.72 10.84
CA ILE A 148 -1.71 -20.66 9.84
C ILE A 148 -0.60 -21.06 8.86
N LEU A 149 0.59 -21.42 9.34
CA LEU A 149 1.70 -21.81 8.47
C LEU A 149 1.34 -23.00 7.56
N ASN A 150 0.60 -23.99 8.07
CA ASN A 150 0.13 -25.13 7.27
C ASN A 150 -0.70 -24.71 6.06
N GLN A 151 -1.48 -23.62 6.19
CA GLN A 151 -2.34 -23.15 5.11
C GLN A 151 -1.56 -22.38 4.04
N TYR A 152 -0.58 -21.56 4.44
CA TYR A 152 0.14 -20.71 3.50
C TYR A 152 1.35 -21.37 2.84
N LYS A 153 1.90 -22.45 3.42
CA LYS A 153 3.12 -23.10 2.88
C LYS A 153 2.96 -23.64 1.44
N GLU A 154 1.74 -23.98 1.04
CA GLU A 154 1.41 -24.53 -0.29
C GLU A 154 0.78 -23.51 -1.23
N LEU A 155 0.41 -22.31 -0.75
CA LEU A 155 -0.29 -21.33 -1.58
C LEU A 155 0.65 -20.75 -2.63
N GLU A 156 0.37 -20.97 -3.91
CA GLU A 156 1.19 -20.46 -5.01
C GLU A 156 0.83 -19.02 -5.34
N LEU A 157 1.29 -18.10 -4.50
CA LEU A 157 1.14 -16.67 -4.73
C LEU A 157 2.26 -16.13 -5.61
N GLY A 158 2.84 -16.90 -6.53
CA GLY A 158 3.95 -16.46 -7.38
C GLY A 158 3.50 -15.63 -8.60
N PRO A 159 4.43 -14.89 -9.25
CA PRO A 159 4.12 -14.12 -10.46
C PRO A 159 3.67 -15.01 -11.63
N ASP A 160 4.07 -16.29 -11.65
CA ASP A 160 3.69 -17.26 -12.68
C ASP A 160 2.21 -17.68 -12.59
N GLN A 161 1.63 -17.63 -11.38
CA GLN A 161 0.25 -18.05 -11.12
C GLN A 161 -0.73 -16.89 -10.96
N LEU A 162 -0.23 -15.77 -10.42
CA LEU A 162 -0.98 -14.55 -10.16
C LEU A 162 -0.16 -13.34 -10.59
N SER A 163 -0.71 -12.61 -11.56
CA SER A 163 -0.22 -11.30 -11.95
C SER A 163 -0.32 -10.30 -10.79
N GLY A 164 0.39 -9.18 -10.89
CA GLY A 164 0.29 -8.11 -9.88
C GLY A 164 -1.15 -7.59 -9.72
N LEU A 165 -1.90 -7.50 -10.82
CA LEU A 165 -3.30 -7.07 -10.82
C LEU A 165 -4.21 -8.07 -10.09
N GLU A 166 -4.06 -9.36 -10.35
CA GLU A 166 -4.82 -10.42 -9.68
C GLU A 166 -4.52 -10.49 -8.18
N MET A 167 -3.26 -10.31 -7.80
CA MET A 167 -2.86 -10.24 -6.39
C MET A 167 -3.46 -9.01 -5.69
N GLY A 168 -3.48 -7.86 -6.38
CA GLY A 168 -4.15 -6.66 -5.89
C GLY A 168 -5.63 -6.89 -5.59
N TYR A 169 -6.36 -7.52 -6.54
CA TYR A 169 -7.76 -7.88 -6.35
C TYR A 169 -7.98 -8.80 -5.13
N ILE A 170 -7.13 -9.83 -4.95
CA ILE A 170 -7.22 -10.71 -3.79
C ILE A 170 -6.99 -9.94 -2.48
N TYR A 171 -5.98 -9.07 -2.46
CA TYR A 171 -5.67 -8.28 -1.28
C TYR A 171 -6.81 -7.31 -0.91
N GLU A 172 -7.41 -6.66 -1.92
CA GLU A 172 -8.56 -5.79 -1.77
C GLU A 172 -9.80 -6.52 -1.26
N GLU A 173 -10.11 -7.69 -1.81
CA GLU A 173 -11.24 -8.50 -1.36
C GLU A 173 -11.07 -8.97 0.09
N ILE A 174 -9.84 -9.28 0.52
CA ILE A 174 -9.55 -9.62 1.91
C ILE A 174 -9.70 -8.39 2.83
N LEU A 175 -9.24 -7.22 2.40
CA LEU A 175 -9.44 -5.96 3.15
C LEU A 175 -10.93 -5.62 3.30
N ARG A 176 -11.71 -5.74 2.22
CA ARG A 176 -13.16 -5.53 2.23
C ARG A 176 -13.84 -6.37 3.30
N ARG A 177 -13.54 -7.67 3.33
CA ARG A 177 -14.12 -8.60 4.32
C ARG A 177 -13.70 -8.27 5.76
N PHE A 178 -12.48 -7.78 5.98
CA PHE A 178 -12.06 -7.34 7.31
C PHE A 178 -12.78 -6.07 7.77
N SER A 179 -12.99 -5.11 6.87
CA SER A 179 -13.80 -3.91 7.14
C SER A 179 -15.24 -4.27 7.49
N GLU A 180 -15.86 -5.22 6.77
CA GLU A 180 -17.21 -5.71 7.08
C GLU A 180 -17.29 -6.40 8.45
N LEU A 181 -16.22 -7.10 8.86
CA LEU A 181 -16.15 -7.78 10.15
C LEU A 181 -15.88 -6.84 11.34
N SER A 182 -15.14 -5.75 11.15
CA SER A 182 -14.80 -4.82 12.24
C SER A 182 -15.98 -3.93 12.64
N GLY A 183 -17.01 -3.83 11.79
CA GLY A 183 -18.18 -2.98 12.04
C GLY A 183 -17.86 -1.49 12.01
N GLU A 184 -16.65 -1.12 11.61
CA GLU A 184 -16.29 0.25 11.22
C GLU A 184 -17.00 0.54 9.89
N GLU A 185 -17.68 1.69 9.83
CA GLU A 185 -18.65 2.13 8.83
C GLU A 185 -18.41 1.58 7.41
N ALA A 186 -19.12 0.49 7.08
CA ALA A 186 -19.06 -0.20 5.78
C ALA A 186 -19.55 0.64 4.57
N GLY A 187 -19.75 1.95 4.74
CA GLY A 187 -20.30 2.86 3.75
C GLY A 187 -19.41 4.04 3.37
N GLU A 188 -18.34 4.37 4.12
CA GLU A 188 -17.59 5.62 3.89
C GLU A 188 -16.30 5.46 3.06
N HIS A 189 -15.87 4.24 2.72
CA HIS A 189 -14.52 4.02 2.20
C HIS A 189 -14.39 3.17 0.92
N PHE A 190 -15.45 2.55 0.39
CA PHE A 190 -15.26 1.55 -0.67
C PHE A 190 -16.43 1.43 -1.67
N THR A 191 -16.13 1.51 -2.97
CA THR A 191 -17.04 1.14 -4.08
C THR A 191 -16.40 0.01 -4.89
N PRO A 192 -17.08 -1.11 -5.18
CA PRO A 192 -16.51 -2.23 -5.95
C PRO A 192 -15.99 -1.81 -7.34
N ARG A 193 -14.83 -2.34 -7.76
CA ARG A 193 -14.16 -1.94 -9.02
C ARG A 193 -15.01 -2.16 -10.27
N GLU A 194 -15.90 -3.15 -10.27
CA GLU A 194 -16.86 -3.41 -11.34
C GLU A 194 -17.88 -2.31 -11.49
N VAL A 195 -18.39 -1.85 -10.36
CA VAL A 195 -19.36 -0.75 -10.30
C VAL A 195 -18.67 0.53 -10.74
N ILE A 196 -17.46 0.78 -10.24
CA ILE A 196 -16.60 1.88 -10.70
C ILE A 196 -16.36 1.80 -12.21
N ARG A 197 -15.95 0.65 -12.74
CA ARG A 197 -15.63 0.49 -14.16
C ARG A 197 -16.86 0.69 -15.04
N LEU A 198 -18.01 0.15 -14.62
CA LEU A 198 -19.29 0.39 -15.29
C LEU A 198 -19.66 1.88 -15.24
N MET A 199 -19.51 2.54 -14.08
CA MET A 199 -19.78 3.98 -13.94
C MET A 199 -18.88 4.82 -14.85
N VAL A 200 -17.58 4.52 -14.90
CA VAL A 200 -16.62 5.18 -15.80
C VAL A 200 -16.95 4.94 -17.27
N GLU A 201 -17.35 3.71 -17.62
CA GLU A 201 -17.72 3.33 -18.99
C GLU A 201 -18.99 4.06 -19.43
N LEU A 202 -19.99 4.18 -18.55
CA LEU A 202 -21.22 4.96 -18.77
C LEU A 202 -20.98 6.47 -18.90
N LEU A 203 -19.89 7.00 -18.33
CA LEU A 203 -19.51 8.40 -18.49
C LEU A 203 -18.93 8.71 -19.87
N GLU A 204 -18.59 7.69 -20.67
CA GLU A 204 -18.10 7.79 -22.05
C GLU A 204 -16.97 8.83 -22.24
N ILE A 205 -16.09 8.96 -21.24
CA ILE A 205 -15.04 9.99 -21.24
C ILE A 205 -14.14 9.80 -22.49
N PRO A 206 -13.99 10.82 -23.35
CA PRO A 206 -13.18 10.71 -24.56
C PRO A 206 -11.68 10.75 -24.22
N ILE A 207 -10.84 10.20 -25.10
CA ILE A 207 -9.38 10.38 -24.97
C ILE A 207 -9.07 11.88 -25.11
N PRO A 208 -8.36 12.48 -24.14
CA PRO A 208 -8.12 13.92 -24.12
C PRO A 208 -7.19 14.34 -25.26
N GLU A 209 -7.59 15.34 -26.02
CA GLU A 209 -6.69 16.11 -26.91
C GLU A 209 -6.21 17.42 -26.27
N ARG A 210 -6.83 17.77 -25.14
CA ARG A 210 -6.56 18.95 -24.31
C ARG A 210 -6.74 18.56 -22.85
N HIS A 211 -6.32 19.43 -21.94
CA HIS A 211 -6.44 19.18 -20.50
C HIS A 211 -7.88 18.91 -20.06
N VAL A 212 -8.10 17.82 -19.33
CA VAL A 212 -9.40 17.41 -18.78
C VAL A 212 -9.24 17.02 -17.31
N SER A 213 -10.20 17.46 -16.50
CA SER A 213 -10.25 17.21 -15.07
C SER A 213 -11.37 16.21 -14.77
N ILE A 214 -11.01 15.07 -14.16
CA ILE A 214 -11.99 14.09 -13.65
C ILE A 214 -12.17 14.38 -12.17
N TYR A 215 -13.42 14.55 -11.72
CA TYR A 215 -13.72 14.95 -10.34
C TYR A 215 -14.67 13.98 -9.65
N ASP A 216 -14.27 13.48 -8.49
CA ASP A 216 -15.13 12.70 -7.59
C ASP A 216 -15.18 13.39 -6.22
N PRO A 217 -16.35 13.95 -5.82
CA PRO A 217 -16.51 14.70 -4.57
C PRO A 217 -16.56 13.82 -3.32
N ALA A 218 -16.62 12.49 -3.45
CA ALA A 218 -16.68 11.53 -2.36
C ALA A 218 -15.76 10.32 -2.64
N CYS A 219 -14.55 10.60 -3.11
CA CYS A 219 -13.69 9.60 -3.76
C CYS A 219 -13.12 8.48 -2.87
N GLY A 220 -13.29 8.54 -1.54
CA GLY A 220 -12.77 7.54 -0.60
C GLY A 220 -11.27 7.28 -0.81
N THR A 221 -10.90 6.02 -1.01
CA THR A 221 -9.52 5.58 -1.34
C THR A 221 -9.01 6.01 -2.72
N GLY A 222 -9.80 6.78 -3.49
CA GLY A 222 -9.46 7.22 -4.84
C GLY A 222 -9.67 6.15 -5.92
N GLY A 223 -10.32 5.02 -5.60
CA GLY A 223 -10.54 3.92 -6.55
C GLY A 223 -11.25 4.35 -7.84
N MET A 224 -12.27 5.20 -7.73
CA MET A 224 -13.01 5.73 -8.90
C MET A 224 -12.09 6.52 -9.84
N LEU A 225 -11.21 7.31 -9.24
CA LEU A 225 -10.30 8.24 -9.89
C LEU A 225 -9.14 7.50 -10.58
N SER A 226 -8.55 6.51 -9.91
CA SER A 226 -7.52 5.64 -10.49
C SER A 226 -8.07 4.79 -11.63
N VAL A 227 -9.22 4.15 -11.44
CA VAL A 227 -9.85 3.32 -12.49
C VAL A 227 -10.30 4.17 -13.68
N ALA A 228 -10.74 5.42 -13.46
CA ALA A 228 -11.06 6.32 -14.56
C ALA A 228 -9.85 6.61 -15.47
N LYS A 229 -8.67 6.85 -14.87
CA LYS A 229 -7.43 7.08 -15.63
C LYS A 229 -6.94 5.79 -16.32
N GLU A 230 -6.97 4.66 -15.62
CA GLU A 230 -6.63 3.34 -16.19
C GLU A 230 -7.53 2.99 -17.38
N HIS A 231 -8.83 3.22 -17.27
CA HIS A 231 -9.79 2.96 -18.35
C HIS A 231 -9.49 3.79 -19.61
N LEU A 232 -9.06 5.04 -19.45
CA LEU A 232 -8.63 5.87 -20.58
C LEU A 232 -7.32 5.38 -21.21
N LEU A 233 -6.38 4.87 -20.39
CA LEU A 233 -5.13 4.24 -20.88
C LEU A 233 -5.38 2.92 -21.61
N ASP A 234 -6.38 2.15 -21.19
CA ASP A 234 -6.83 0.91 -21.82
C ASP A 234 -7.48 1.18 -23.19
N ARG A 235 -8.28 2.26 -23.29
CA ARG A 235 -8.93 2.69 -24.55
C ARG A 235 -7.98 3.37 -25.53
N ALA A 236 -6.80 3.81 -25.09
CA ALA A 236 -5.80 4.42 -25.96
C ALA A 236 -5.19 3.41 -26.94
N ALA A 237 -5.56 3.55 -28.21
CA ALA A 237 -5.14 2.65 -29.29
C ALA A 237 -3.71 2.91 -29.78
N THR A 238 -3.16 4.10 -29.51
CA THR A 238 -1.83 4.52 -29.98
C THR A 238 -0.93 5.02 -28.86
N PRO A 239 0.41 4.96 -29.02
CA PRO A 239 1.35 5.54 -28.05
C PRO A 239 1.13 7.05 -27.81
N ALA A 240 0.76 7.79 -28.86
CA ALA A 240 0.45 9.21 -28.74
C ALA A 240 -0.79 9.47 -27.87
N GLN A 241 -1.84 8.65 -28.01
CA GLN A 241 -3.03 8.73 -27.17
C GLN A 241 -2.74 8.38 -25.70
N ARG A 242 -1.89 7.38 -25.43
CA ARG A 242 -1.46 7.09 -24.04
C ARG A 242 -0.74 8.29 -23.43
N ASN A 243 0.23 8.85 -24.15
CA ASN A 243 0.96 10.03 -23.70
C ASN A 243 0.02 11.23 -23.45
N ASN A 244 -1.03 11.38 -24.27
CA ASN A 244 -2.04 12.40 -24.04
C ASN A 244 -2.86 12.15 -22.76
N VAL A 245 -3.25 10.91 -22.47
CA VAL A 245 -3.93 10.57 -21.21
C VAL A 245 -3.03 10.88 -20.01
N GLU A 246 -1.76 10.50 -20.07
CA GLU A 246 -0.80 10.79 -18.99
C GLU A 246 -0.58 12.29 -18.78
N LYS A 247 -0.50 13.06 -19.87
CA LYS A 247 -0.21 14.50 -19.84
C LYS A 247 -1.42 15.38 -19.54
N PHE A 248 -2.61 14.99 -20.01
CA PHE A 248 -3.78 15.86 -20.05
C PHE A 248 -4.90 15.44 -19.09
N VAL A 249 -4.90 14.23 -18.54
CA VAL A 249 -5.85 13.85 -17.49
C VAL A 249 -5.28 14.17 -16.13
N THR A 250 -5.87 15.18 -15.49
CA THR A 250 -5.68 15.42 -14.06
C THR A 250 -6.88 14.89 -13.32
N VAL A 251 -6.60 14.14 -12.26
CA VAL A 251 -7.61 13.50 -11.46
C VAL A 251 -7.72 14.28 -10.15
N HIS A 252 -8.92 14.78 -9.86
CA HIS A 252 -9.22 15.61 -8.71
C HIS A 252 -10.27 14.90 -7.84
N GLY A 253 -10.14 15.00 -6.53
CA GLY A 253 -11.18 14.51 -5.60
C GLY A 253 -10.76 14.59 -4.14
N HIS A 254 -9.47 14.69 -3.92
CA HIS A 254 -8.87 14.62 -2.60
C HIS A 254 -8.98 15.91 -1.75
N VAL A 255 -9.07 17.10 -2.37
CA VAL A 255 -8.96 18.39 -1.66
C VAL A 255 -9.91 19.49 -2.15
N ARG A 256 -10.42 19.43 -3.39
CA ARG A 256 -11.08 20.59 -4.03
C ARG A 256 -12.51 20.87 -3.52
N HIS A 257 -13.21 19.90 -2.94
CA HIS A 257 -14.48 20.11 -2.23
C HIS A 257 -14.31 20.91 -0.92
N TYR A 258 -13.10 21.07 -0.40
CA TYR A 258 -12.83 21.97 0.72
C TYR A 258 -12.66 23.43 0.27
N ALA A 259 -12.35 23.68 -1.01
CA ALA A 259 -12.08 25.03 -1.52
C ALA A 259 -13.31 25.96 -1.49
N ASN A 260 -14.53 25.41 -1.40
CA ASN A 260 -15.78 26.16 -1.31
C ASN A 260 -16.36 26.24 0.12
N ARG A 261 -15.66 25.67 1.11
CA ARG A 261 -16.11 25.67 2.49
C ARG A 261 -15.92 27.07 3.10
N LYS A 262 -16.93 27.50 3.86
CA LYS A 262 -16.92 28.80 4.55
C LYS A 262 -15.93 28.85 5.72
N GLN A 263 -15.50 27.69 6.19
CA GLN A 263 -14.50 27.52 7.25
C GLN A 263 -13.21 26.96 6.64
N GLU A 264 -12.09 27.31 7.25
CA GLU A 264 -10.78 26.76 6.92
C GLU A 264 -10.69 25.30 7.38
N HIS A 265 -10.27 24.40 6.50
CA HIS A 265 -10.09 22.98 6.76
C HIS A 265 -8.62 22.68 6.55
N PHE A 266 -7.97 22.19 7.60
CA PHE A 266 -6.59 21.72 7.53
C PHE A 266 -6.58 20.23 7.29
N LEU A 267 -5.88 19.81 6.24
CA LEU A 267 -5.86 18.48 5.68
C LEU A 267 -4.45 17.90 5.79
N CYS A 268 -4.36 16.60 6.03
CA CYS A 268 -3.11 15.85 6.00
C CYS A 268 -3.27 14.65 5.08
N ALA A 269 -2.42 14.57 4.07
CA ALA A 269 -2.26 13.42 3.19
C ALA A 269 -1.07 12.59 3.66
N SER A 270 -1.30 11.33 4.02
CA SER A 270 -0.26 10.37 4.34
C SER A 270 0.27 9.70 3.06
N ILE A 271 1.58 9.49 2.98
CA ILE A 271 2.26 9.04 1.76
C ILE A 271 3.25 7.91 2.06
N ASN A 272 3.24 6.87 1.23
CA ASN A 272 4.15 5.73 1.37
C ASN A 272 5.52 5.97 0.71
N GLY A 273 6.47 5.03 0.91
CA GLY A 273 7.83 5.16 0.38
C GLY A 273 7.96 5.11 -1.15
N ALA A 274 6.86 4.86 -1.87
CA ALA A 274 6.77 4.95 -3.32
C ALA A 274 6.16 6.29 -3.80
N ASN A 275 5.95 7.25 -2.90
CA ASN A 275 5.28 8.54 -3.15
C ASN A 275 3.80 8.41 -3.55
N GLU A 276 3.12 7.35 -3.10
CA GLU A 276 1.68 7.16 -3.30
C GLU A 276 0.90 7.63 -2.07
N ILE A 277 -0.24 8.27 -2.30
CA ILE A 277 -1.14 8.72 -1.23
C ILE A 277 -1.80 7.49 -0.60
N LEU A 278 -1.62 7.32 0.71
CA LEU A 278 -2.27 6.30 1.53
C LEU A 278 -3.67 6.74 1.92
N ASN A 279 -3.80 7.94 2.49
CA ASN A 279 -5.08 8.50 2.94
C ASN A 279 -5.01 10.03 3.05
N ILE A 280 -6.17 10.70 3.12
CA ILE A 280 -6.29 12.15 3.31
C ILE A 280 -7.36 12.42 4.33
N ARG A 281 -7.00 13.12 5.40
CA ARG A 281 -7.90 13.40 6.53
C ARG A 281 -7.98 14.89 6.82
N VAL A 282 -9.13 15.30 7.34
CA VAL A 282 -9.30 16.62 7.96
C VAL A 282 -8.74 16.54 9.38
N VAL A 283 -7.62 17.19 9.62
CA VAL A 283 -6.98 17.28 10.94
C VAL A 283 -7.70 18.30 11.82
N SER A 284 -8.13 19.41 11.22
CA SER A 284 -8.80 20.47 11.94
C SER A 284 -9.78 21.24 11.05
N ILE A 285 -10.84 21.74 11.67
CA ILE A 285 -11.79 22.68 11.08
C ILE A 285 -11.71 23.97 11.89
N GLY A 286 -11.39 25.07 11.21
CA GLY A 286 -11.29 26.40 11.77
C GLY A 286 -12.62 26.91 12.31
N LEU A 287 -12.61 27.42 13.56
CA LEU A 287 -13.60 28.40 14.00
C LEU A 287 -13.19 29.80 13.51
N ILE A 288 -14.11 30.78 13.64
CA ILE A 288 -14.02 32.13 13.07
C ILE A 288 -12.65 32.83 13.31
N ASP A 289 -11.91 32.46 14.37
CA ASP A 289 -10.66 33.12 14.79
C ASP A 289 -9.42 32.21 14.93
N ARG A 290 -9.27 31.20 14.06
CA ARG A 290 -8.07 30.31 13.91
C ARG A 290 -8.06 29.11 14.87
N THR A 291 -7.63 27.95 14.38
CA THR A 291 -7.34 26.78 15.21
C THR A 291 -5.85 26.47 15.16
N PRO A 292 -5.15 26.31 16.29
CA PRO A 292 -3.75 25.89 16.30
C PRO A 292 -3.68 24.42 15.88
N VAL A 293 -3.14 24.17 14.68
CA VAL A 293 -2.84 22.82 14.21
C VAL A 293 -1.62 22.30 14.97
N HIS A 294 -1.85 21.36 15.88
CA HIS A 294 -0.76 20.79 16.67
C HIS A 294 -0.14 19.59 15.94
N PRO A 295 1.20 19.46 15.87
CA PRO A 295 1.87 18.34 15.20
C PRO A 295 1.38 16.96 15.64
N ARG A 296 1.08 16.79 16.94
CA ARG A 296 0.52 15.54 17.48
C ARG A 296 -0.73 15.08 16.70
N GLU A 297 -1.64 15.98 16.38
CA GLU A 297 -2.89 15.62 15.67
C GLU A 297 -2.60 15.29 14.20
N VAL A 298 -1.71 16.04 13.55
CA VAL A 298 -1.28 15.79 12.16
C VAL A 298 -0.58 14.44 12.01
N PHE A 299 0.33 14.12 12.94
CA PHE A 299 1.16 12.93 12.86
C PHE A 299 0.51 11.69 13.49
N ALA A 300 -0.53 11.79 14.32
CA ALA A 300 -1.21 10.63 14.91
C ALA A 300 -1.73 9.66 13.84
N ASP A 301 -2.42 10.20 12.83
CA ASP A 301 -2.96 9.41 11.73
C ASP A 301 -1.87 8.99 10.75
N ALA A 302 -0.89 9.86 10.46
CA ALA A 302 0.23 9.52 9.60
C ALA A 302 1.09 8.37 10.17
N LEU A 303 1.28 8.34 11.48
CA LEU A 303 1.95 7.24 12.20
C LEU A 303 1.11 5.97 12.15
N SER A 304 -0.21 6.08 12.32
CA SER A 304 -1.14 4.95 12.24
C SER A 304 -1.17 4.33 10.83
N ASP A 305 -1.10 5.18 9.80
CA ASP A 305 -0.97 4.78 8.40
C ASP A 305 0.42 4.28 8.02
N ARG A 306 1.40 4.45 8.91
CA ARG A 306 2.80 4.13 8.66
C ARG A 306 3.34 4.84 7.42
N ALA A 307 2.97 6.11 7.31
CA ALA A 307 3.41 6.97 6.24
C ALA A 307 4.92 7.20 6.32
N SER A 308 5.59 7.18 5.17
CA SER A 308 6.98 7.63 5.05
C SER A 308 7.07 9.15 5.00
N ALA A 309 5.99 9.81 4.57
CA ALA A 309 5.93 11.24 4.40
C ALA A 309 4.47 11.75 4.49
N ILE A 310 4.31 13.05 4.64
CA ILE A 310 3.01 13.75 4.60
C ILE A 310 3.05 14.96 3.67
N ILE A 311 1.90 15.29 3.10
CA ILE A 311 1.62 16.61 2.53
C ILE A 311 0.48 17.20 3.35
N VAL A 312 0.61 18.45 3.78
CA VAL A 312 -0.48 19.16 4.46
C VAL A 312 -1.07 20.22 3.55
N ALA A 313 -2.35 20.50 3.71
CA ALA A 313 -3.01 21.49 2.88
C ALA A 313 -4.20 22.14 3.59
N HIS A 314 -4.46 23.42 3.34
CA HIS A 314 -5.66 24.07 3.85
C HIS A 314 -6.28 25.04 2.86
N ASN A 315 -7.60 25.21 2.98
CA ASN A 315 -8.31 26.17 2.15
C ASN A 315 -8.34 27.56 2.80
N HIS A 316 -8.09 28.62 2.01
CA HIS A 316 -8.34 30.00 2.40
C HIS A 316 -9.72 30.46 1.91
N PRO A 317 -10.75 30.56 2.78
CA PRO A 317 -12.12 30.93 2.37
C PRO A 317 -12.22 32.39 1.89
N THR A 318 -11.34 33.26 2.40
CA THR A 318 -11.30 34.70 2.11
C THR A 318 -10.58 35.05 0.81
N GLY A 319 -9.94 34.07 0.16
CA GLY A 319 -9.47 34.16 -1.22
C GLY A 319 -8.03 34.64 -1.44
N SER A 320 -7.28 35.04 -0.40
CA SER A 320 -5.81 35.20 -0.54
C SER A 320 -5.14 33.84 -0.60
N LEU A 321 -4.11 33.67 -1.43
CA LEU A 321 -3.25 32.48 -1.43
C LEU A 321 -1.91 32.74 -0.74
N GLU A 322 -1.66 33.98 -0.31
CA GLU A 322 -0.43 34.28 0.43
C GLU A 322 -0.47 33.64 1.83
N PRO A 323 0.61 32.96 2.24
CA PRO A 323 0.70 32.36 3.56
C PRO A 323 0.72 33.43 4.64
N SER A 324 -0.05 33.21 5.70
CA SER A 324 0.00 34.01 6.91
C SER A 324 1.26 33.70 7.74
N ALA A 325 1.62 34.58 8.68
CA ALA A 325 2.72 34.32 9.61
C ALA A 325 2.51 33.02 10.41
N THR A 326 1.25 32.68 10.71
CA THR A 326 0.88 31.44 11.41
C THR A 326 1.10 30.21 10.52
N ASP A 327 0.81 30.29 9.22
CA ASP A 327 1.05 29.17 8.29
C ASP A 327 2.54 28.84 8.19
N VAL A 328 3.38 29.87 8.14
CA VAL A 328 4.85 29.71 8.14
C VAL A 328 5.33 29.06 9.44
N GLU A 329 4.81 29.50 10.59
CA GLU A 329 5.15 28.93 11.89
C GLU A 329 4.75 27.46 12.00
N VAL A 330 3.50 27.13 11.64
CA VAL A 330 2.97 25.75 11.65
C VAL A 330 3.78 24.86 10.72
N THR A 331 4.12 25.33 9.51
CA THR A 331 4.98 24.59 8.57
C THR A 331 6.32 24.23 9.20
N GLY A 332 6.97 25.21 9.85
CA GLY A 332 8.26 25.00 10.52
C GLY A 332 8.17 24.01 11.70
N GLN A 333 7.10 24.10 12.48
CA GLN A 333 6.84 23.16 13.58
C GLN A 333 6.60 21.73 13.05
N LEU A 334 5.80 21.57 12.00
CA LEU A 334 5.51 20.28 11.37
C LEU A 334 6.76 19.68 10.73
N LYS A 335 7.58 20.47 10.04
CA LYS A 335 8.85 20.01 9.48
C LYS A 335 9.80 19.49 10.56
N SER A 336 9.92 20.24 11.66
CA SER A 336 10.76 19.85 12.81
C SER A 336 10.25 18.57 13.48
N ALA A 337 8.95 18.48 13.74
CA ALA A 337 8.32 17.31 14.31
C ALA A 337 8.46 16.08 13.40
N GLY A 338 8.23 16.24 12.09
CA GLY A 338 8.39 15.20 11.08
C GLY A 338 9.79 14.59 11.06
N SER A 339 10.83 15.44 11.18
CA SER A 339 12.21 14.97 11.29
C SER A 339 12.48 14.15 12.55
N VAL A 340 11.78 14.43 13.65
CA VAL A 340 11.93 13.70 14.92
C VAL A 340 11.20 12.35 14.88
N VAL A 341 10.00 12.31 14.32
CA VAL A 341 9.18 11.09 14.24
C VAL A 341 9.50 10.21 13.04
N GLY A 342 10.33 10.67 12.10
CA GLY A 342 10.75 9.92 10.92
C GLY A 342 9.74 9.95 9.77
N ILE A 343 8.87 10.96 9.71
CA ILE A 343 7.88 11.15 8.64
C ILE A 343 8.11 12.53 8.01
N ALA A 344 8.60 12.56 6.77
CA ALA A 344 8.97 13.82 6.12
C ALA A 344 7.73 14.66 5.74
N LEU A 345 7.76 15.98 5.99
CA LEU A 345 6.80 16.90 5.38
C LEU A 345 7.30 17.25 3.97
N LEU A 346 6.57 16.82 2.92
CA LEU A 346 6.96 17.05 1.53
C LEU A 346 6.51 18.41 1.01
N ASP A 347 5.29 18.81 1.36
CA ASP A 347 4.75 20.10 0.96
C ASP A 347 3.63 20.57 1.90
N HIS A 348 3.39 21.88 1.87
CA HIS A 348 2.28 22.57 2.51
C HIS A 348 1.59 23.41 1.45
N ILE A 349 0.34 23.07 1.16
CA ILE A 349 -0.42 23.66 0.05
C ILE A 349 -1.56 24.50 0.60
N ILE A 350 -1.54 25.79 0.31
CA ILE A 350 -2.69 26.67 0.54
C ILE A 350 -3.51 26.72 -0.74
N PHE A 351 -4.82 26.54 -0.67
CA PHE A 351 -5.66 26.55 -1.87
C PHE A 351 -6.97 27.30 -1.71
N ASN A 352 -7.54 27.72 -2.84
CA ASN A 352 -8.88 28.30 -2.90
C ASN A 352 -9.55 27.89 -4.22
N GLN A 353 -10.68 28.51 -4.56
CA GLN A 353 -11.41 28.17 -5.79
C GLN A 353 -10.64 28.49 -7.08
N LYS A 354 -9.75 29.48 -7.05
CA LYS A 354 -9.07 30.06 -8.21
C LYS A 354 -7.66 29.50 -8.42
N GLY A 355 -7.01 29.00 -7.38
CA GLY A 355 -5.63 28.50 -7.47
C GLY A 355 -5.11 27.91 -6.15
N TYR A 356 -3.78 27.74 -6.10
CA TYR A 356 -3.06 27.25 -4.93
C TYR A 356 -1.70 27.95 -4.78
N TYR A 357 -1.10 27.80 -3.62
CA TYR A 357 0.25 28.20 -3.26
C TYR A 357 0.95 26.99 -2.61
N SER A 358 2.11 26.61 -3.14
CA SER A 358 2.96 25.56 -2.57
C SER A 358 4.15 26.18 -1.85
N PHE A 359 4.40 25.78 -0.61
CA PHE A 359 5.58 26.23 0.13
C PHE A 359 6.87 25.66 -0.48
N LEU A 360 6.82 24.44 -1.02
CA LEU A 360 7.97 23.82 -1.70
C LEU A 360 8.36 24.60 -2.96
N GLU A 361 7.40 24.91 -3.84
CA GLU A 361 7.64 25.63 -5.10
C GLU A 361 8.19 27.04 -4.88
N ASN A 362 7.81 27.68 -3.77
CA ASN A 362 8.21 29.04 -3.42
C ASN A 362 9.44 29.08 -2.48
N GLY A 363 10.09 27.95 -2.24
CA GLY A 363 11.36 27.88 -1.48
C GLY A 363 11.24 28.17 0.02
N LEU A 364 10.05 27.99 0.61
CA LEU A 364 9.77 28.20 2.03
C LEU A 364 9.80 26.90 2.86
N MET A 365 10.21 25.78 2.25
CA MET A 365 10.27 24.45 2.87
C MET A 365 11.62 24.13 3.48
#